data_AF-A0A0Q3QMT0-F1
#
_entry.id   AF-A0A0Q3QMT0-F1
#
_cell.length_a   1.000
_cell.length_b   1.000
_cell.length_c   1.000
_cell.angle_alpha   90.00
_cell.angle_beta   90.00
_cell.angle_gamma   90.00
#
_symmetry.space_group_name_H-M   'P 1'
#
loop_
_entity.id
_entity.type
_entity.pdbx_description
1 polymer ?
#
loop_
_entity_poly.entity_id
_entity_poly.type
_entity_poly.pdbx_seq_one_letter_code
_entity_poly.pdbx_strand_id
1 'polypeptide(L)'
;MAARSALLFALLVAALSFTATAAGDAPFIVAHKKVALSRPKPGVERLAVSLDLYNQGSATAYDVAITDDSWPKEAFELVSGEVSKTLERLDPGATASHVFVLETKAQGRFQGSPAVIKYRVPTKAVLQEAFSTPILALDILAERPPVKKFEWVKTRRKIWRAGVSCFLRCSVYLPGREPIKIWWGKSRQEETLIYLWFTVLVAGCLPGETLDS
;
A
#
# COMPACT_ATOMS: atom_id res chain seq x y z
N MET A 1 -11.40 13.39 50.52
CA MET A 1 -10.68 13.01 49.28
C MET A 1 -11.22 11.73 48.64
N ALA A 2 -11.51 10.67 49.41
CA ALA A 2 -12.00 9.39 48.88
C ALA A 2 -13.27 9.47 48.01
N ALA A 3 -14.29 10.25 48.42
CA ALA A 3 -15.56 10.36 47.67
C ALA A 3 -15.42 11.01 46.28
N ARG A 4 -14.50 11.97 46.13
CA ARG A 4 -14.21 12.62 44.84
C ARG A 4 -13.45 11.68 43.90
N SER A 5 -12.56 10.85 44.45
CA SER A 5 -11.81 9.84 43.69
C SER A 5 -12.72 8.70 43.21
N ALA A 6 -13.69 8.28 44.04
CA ALA A 6 -14.71 7.30 43.65
C ALA A 6 -15.65 7.82 42.54
N LEU A 7 -16.04 9.11 42.60
CA LEU A 7 -16.86 9.77 41.58
C LEU A 7 -16.15 9.86 40.23
N LEU A 8 -14.85 10.18 40.22
CA LEU A 8 -14.04 10.22 39.00
C LEU A 8 -13.85 8.83 38.41
N PHE A 9 -13.69 7.80 39.24
CA PHE A 9 -13.57 6.42 38.78
C PHE A 9 -14.89 5.91 38.19
N ALA A 10 -16.02 6.23 38.82
CA ALA A 10 -17.36 5.91 38.29
C ALA A 10 -17.64 6.61 36.96
N LEU A 11 -17.23 7.89 36.81
CA LEU A 11 -17.31 8.62 35.54
C LEU A 11 -16.41 8.02 34.45
N LEU A 12 -15.21 7.54 34.81
CA LEU A 12 -14.29 6.88 33.88
C LEU A 12 -14.85 5.53 33.38
N VAL A 13 -15.46 4.75 34.26
CA VAL A 13 -16.12 3.48 33.92
C VAL A 13 -17.39 3.70 33.07
N ALA A 14 -18.15 4.77 33.37
CA ALA A 14 -19.29 5.18 32.56
C ALA A 14 -18.89 5.72 31.17
N ALA A 15 -17.73 6.37 31.05
CA ALA A 15 -17.20 6.84 29.77
C ALA A 15 -16.64 5.69 28.90
N LEU A 16 -16.19 4.60 29.52
CA LEU A 16 -15.72 3.38 28.84
C LEU A 16 -16.87 2.49 28.33
N SER A 17 -18.10 2.72 28.78
CA SER A 17 -19.31 2.07 28.26
C SER A 17 -19.84 2.85 27.06
N PHE A 18 -19.02 2.98 26.02
CA PHE A 18 -19.52 3.35 24.71
C PHE A 18 -20.41 2.19 24.25
N THR A 19 -21.72 2.37 24.38
CA THR A 19 -22.71 1.41 23.90
C THR A 19 -22.42 1.14 22.43
N ALA A 20 -22.06 -0.10 22.09
CA ALA A 20 -22.22 -0.59 20.75
C ALA A 20 -23.66 -0.29 20.36
N THR A 21 -23.85 0.64 19.42
CA THR A 21 -25.14 0.83 18.79
C THR A 21 -25.59 -0.54 18.33
N ALA A 22 -26.78 -0.98 18.75
CA ALA A 22 -27.33 -2.25 18.34
C ALA A 22 -27.28 -2.28 16.81
N ALA A 23 -26.31 -3.03 16.26
CA ALA A 23 -26.28 -3.37 14.86
C ALA A 23 -27.55 -4.17 14.66
N GLY A 24 -28.59 -3.55 14.09
CA GLY A 24 -29.83 -4.26 13.81
C GLY A 24 -29.48 -5.56 13.08
N ASP A 25 -30.10 -6.68 13.49
CA ASP A 25 -29.87 -8.02 12.92
C ASP A 25 -30.17 -8.04 11.43
N ALA A 26 -29.22 -7.54 10.65
CA ALA A 26 -29.34 -7.32 9.23
C ALA A 26 -27.94 -7.38 8.61
N PRO A 27 -27.83 -7.96 7.40
CA PRO A 27 -26.62 -7.81 6.61
C PRO A 27 -26.47 -6.34 6.18
N PHE A 28 -25.22 -5.92 6.03
CA PHE A 28 -24.87 -4.61 5.48
C PHE A 28 -23.72 -4.81 4.50
N ILE A 29 -24.05 -4.80 3.21
CA ILE A 29 -23.07 -5.07 2.15
C ILE A 29 -22.38 -3.78 1.74
N VAL A 30 -21.05 -3.78 1.88
CA VAL A 30 -20.16 -2.74 1.34
C VAL A 30 -19.46 -3.33 0.12
N ALA A 31 -19.45 -2.59 -0.99
CA ALA A 31 -18.80 -3.02 -2.22
C ALA A 31 -17.76 -2.00 -2.68
N HIS A 32 -16.59 -2.49 -3.07
CA HIS A 32 -15.49 -1.68 -3.56
C HIS A 32 -15.12 -2.11 -4.98
N LYS A 33 -15.19 -1.17 -5.92
CA LYS A 33 -14.84 -1.39 -7.33
C LYS A 33 -13.45 -0.83 -7.61
N LYS A 34 -12.58 -1.70 -8.11
CA LYS A 34 -11.20 -1.38 -8.52
C LYS A 34 -11.03 -1.67 -10.00
N VAL A 35 -10.18 -0.89 -10.65
CA VAL A 35 -9.79 -1.13 -12.04
C VAL A 35 -8.29 -1.04 -12.16
N ALA A 36 -7.68 -2.09 -12.71
CA ALA A 36 -6.26 -2.13 -13.04
C ALA A 36 -6.09 -2.13 -14.56
N LEU A 37 -5.38 -1.13 -15.07
CA LEU A 37 -5.09 -0.98 -16.49
C LEU A 37 -3.76 -1.66 -16.83
N SER A 38 -3.76 -2.47 -17.89
CA SER A 38 -2.60 -3.17 -18.40
C SER A 38 -2.50 -3.02 -19.93
N ARG A 39 -1.27 -3.04 -20.45
CA ARG A 39 -0.97 -2.90 -21.88
C ARG A 39 -0.22 -4.14 -22.37
N PRO A 40 -0.93 -5.23 -22.71
CA PRO A 40 -0.29 -6.48 -23.13
C PRO A 40 0.42 -6.35 -24.49
N LYS A 41 -0.07 -5.47 -25.38
CA LYS A 41 0.51 -5.20 -26.70
C LYS A 41 0.41 -3.71 -27.00
N PRO A 42 1.27 -3.15 -27.88
CA PRO A 42 1.09 -1.79 -28.40
C PRO A 42 -0.31 -1.62 -28.99
N GLY A 43 -1.00 -0.53 -28.63
CA GLY A 43 -2.35 -0.24 -29.11
C GLY A 43 -3.46 -1.08 -28.47
N VAL A 44 -3.15 -2.01 -27.56
CA VAL A 44 -4.14 -2.82 -26.85
C VAL A 44 -4.06 -2.50 -25.35
N GLU A 45 -5.18 -2.07 -24.78
CA GLU A 45 -5.35 -1.90 -23.34
C GLU A 45 -6.38 -2.86 -22.79
N ARG A 46 -6.08 -3.41 -21.60
CA ARG A 46 -6.98 -4.27 -20.85
C ARG A 46 -7.23 -3.71 -19.47
N LEU A 47 -8.49 -3.71 -19.08
CA LEU A 47 -8.97 -3.33 -17.77
C LEU A 47 -9.36 -4.59 -17.00
N ALA A 48 -8.61 -4.91 -15.95
CA ALA A 48 -9.05 -5.88 -14.97
C ALA A 48 -9.93 -5.17 -13.95
N VAL A 49 -11.23 -5.44 -13.98
CA VAL A 49 -12.22 -4.88 -13.05
C VAL A 49 -12.39 -5.86 -11.90
N SER A 50 -12.25 -5.40 -10.67
CA SER A 50 -12.41 -6.21 -9.46
C SER A 50 -13.45 -5.59 -8.55
N LEU A 51 -14.43 -6.39 -8.15
CA LEU A 51 -15.48 -6.05 -7.20
C LEU A 51 -15.26 -6.86 -5.92
N ASP A 52 -14.90 -6.17 -4.85
CA ASP A 52 -14.76 -6.77 -3.53
C ASP A 52 -15.99 -6.42 -2.69
N LEU A 53 -16.64 -7.44 -2.15
CA LEU A 53 -17.82 -7.33 -1.30
C LEU A 53 -17.47 -7.72 0.13
N TYR A 54 -18.00 -6.97 1.07
CA TYR A 54 -17.81 -7.15 2.51
C TYR A 54 -19.17 -7.10 3.18
N ASN A 55 -19.55 -8.16 3.90
CA ASN A 55 -20.71 -8.07 4.78
C ASN A 55 -20.26 -7.52 6.14
N GLN A 56 -20.46 -6.21 6.33
CA GLN A 56 -20.17 -5.49 7.57
C GLN A 56 -21.38 -5.45 8.52
N GLY A 57 -22.45 -6.18 8.20
CA GLY A 57 -23.62 -6.34 9.06
C GLY A 57 -23.47 -7.50 10.05
N SER A 58 -24.50 -7.68 10.88
CA SER A 58 -24.56 -8.73 11.90
C SER A 58 -25.29 -10.00 11.45
N ALA A 59 -25.92 -10.02 10.27
CA ALA A 59 -26.63 -11.17 9.73
C ALA A 59 -26.18 -11.57 8.32
N THR A 60 -26.48 -12.80 7.90
CA THR A 60 -26.15 -13.33 6.56
C THR A 60 -27.01 -12.69 5.47
N ALA A 61 -26.36 -12.27 4.38
CA ALA A 61 -27.05 -11.89 3.14
C ALA A 61 -27.23 -13.13 2.26
N TYR A 62 -28.41 -13.32 1.67
CA TYR A 62 -28.71 -14.44 0.79
C TYR A 62 -28.93 -13.99 -0.65
N ASP A 63 -28.75 -14.90 -1.60
CA ASP A 63 -28.98 -14.66 -3.04
C ASP A 63 -28.28 -13.39 -3.53
N VAL A 64 -27.00 -13.21 -3.17
CA VAL A 64 -26.25 -11.99 -3.46
C VAL A 64 -25.90 -11.99 -4.95
N ALA A 65 -26.54 -11.12 -5.72
CA ALA A 65 -26.31 -10.90 -7.13
C ALA A 65 -25.49 -9.63 -7.36
N ILE A 66 -24.37 -9.78 -8.05
CA ILE A 66 -23.45 -8.71 -8.44
C ILE A 66 -23.63 -8.47 -9.93
N THR A 67 -23.87 -7.23 -10.34
CA THR A 67 -24.05 -6.83 -11.75
C THR A 67 -23.29 -5.54 -12.04
N ASP A 68 -22.46 -5.54 -13.09
CA ASP A 68 -21.74 -4.35 -13.56
C ASP A 68 -21.90 -4.13 -15.07
N ASP A 69 -23.13 -4.08 -15.58
CA ASP A 69 -23.46 -3.98 -17.01
C ASP A 69 -23.30 -2.57 -17.60
N SER A 70 -22.69 -1.65 -16.87
CA SER A 70 -22.51 -0.24 -17.25
C SER A 70 -21.43 0.02 -18.31
N TRP A 71 -20.76 -1.03 -18.81
CA TRP A 71 -19.67 -0.91 -19.76
C TRP A 71 -20.19 -0.94 -21.21
N PRO A 72 -19.99 0.14 -22.00
CA PRO A 72 -20.46 0.22 -23.38
C PRO A 72 -19.72 -0.77 -24.29
N LYS A 73 -20.46 -1.61 -25.00
CA LYS A 73 -19.92 -2.69 -25.85
C LYS A 73 -19.20 -2.16 -27.09
N GLU A 74 -19.46 -0.91 -27.46
CA GLU A 74 -18.81 -0.19 -28.55
C GLU A 74 -17.36 0.16 -28.20
N ALA A 75 -17.08 0.42 -26.92
CA ALA A 75 -15.75 0.80 -26.44
C ALA A 75 -15.00 -0.34 -25.73
N PHE A 76 -15.71 -1.34 -25.20
CA PHE A 76 -15.12 -2.45 -24.44
C PHE A 76 -15.61 -3.81 -24.92
N GLU A 77 -14.68 -4.77 -24.97
CA GLU A 77 -14.95 -6.18 -25.19
C GLU A 77 -14.68 -6.99 -23.93
N LEU A 78 -15.57 -7.89 -23.56
CA LEU A 78 -15.29 -8.86 -22.50
C LEU A 78 -14.33 -9.93 -23.02
N VAL A 79 -13.15 -10.02 -22.41
CA VAL A 79 -12.11 -11.00 -22.78
C VAL A 79 -12.10 -12.19 -21.83
N SER A 80 -12.42 -11.98 -20.55
CA SER A 80 -12.39 -13.03 -19.53
C SER A 80 -13.36 -12.75 -18.39
N GLY A 81 -13.93 -13.83 -17.83
CA GLY A 81 -14.91 -13.78 -16.76
C GLY A 81 -16.31 -13.40 -17.26
N GLU A 82 -17.17 -13.03 -16.33
CA GLU A 82 -18.54 -12.58 -16.58
C GLU A 82 -18.76 -11.22 -15.91
N VAL A 83 -19.63 -10.40 -16.46
CA VAL A 83 -19.95 -9.07 -15.91
C VAL A 83 -20.90 -9.17 -14.70
N SER A 84 -21.55 -10.31 -14.53
CA SER A 84 -22.40 -10.64 -13.39
C SER A 84 -21.90 -11.87 -12.65
N LYS A 85 -22.22 -11.98 -11.36
CA LYS A 85 -21.97 -13.16 -10.54
C LYS A 85 -23.02 -13.27 -9.45
N THR A 86 -23.46 -14.49 -9.16
CA THR A 86 -24.35 -14.78 -8.03
C THR A 86 -23.62 -15.59 -6.97
N LEU A 87 -24.00 -15.35 -5.72
CA LEU A 87 -23.53 -16.08 -4.54
C LEU A 87 -24.77 -16.51 -3.75
N GLU A 88 -24.78 -17.75 -3.27
CA GLU A 88 -25.90 -18.26 -2.47
C GLU A 88 -26.05 -17.48 -1.17
N ARG A 89 -24.93 -17.14 -0.52
CA ARG A 89 -24.91 -16.37 0.72
C ARG A 89 -23.57 -15.68 0.97
N LEU A 90 -23.60 -14.67 1.84
CA LEU A 90 -22.43 -13.99 2.39
C LEU A 90 -22.65 -13.75 3.89
N ASP A 91 -21.92 -14.50 4.71
CA ASP A 91 -22.05 -14.47 6.18
C ASP A 91 -21.46 -13.18 6.80
N PRO A 92 -21.84 -12.82 8.03
CA PRO A 92 -21.27 -11.66 8.74
C PRO A 92 -19.75 -11.70 8.79
N GLY A 93 -19.10 -10.59 8.44
CA GLY A 93 -17.64 -10.49 8.37
C GLY A 93 -16.98 -11.24 7.20
N ALA A 94 -17.74 -12.00 6.41
CA ALA A 94 -17.21 -12.69 5.24
C ALA A 94 -17.00 -11.72 4.07
N THR A 95 -16.10 -12.12 3.17
CA THR A 95 -15.76 -11.36 1.96
C THR A 95 -15.89 -12.23 0.72
N ALA A 96 -16.25 -11.59 -0.39
CA ALA A 96 -16.30 -12.21 -1.70
C ALA A 96 -15.67 -11.28 -2.73
N SER A 97 -15.05 -11.86 -3.75
CA SER A 97 -14.47 -11.09 -4.86
C SER A 97 -14.96 -11.62 -6.20
N HIS A 98 -15.14 -10.71 -7.15
CA HIS A 98 -15.50 -10.98 -8.53
C HIS A 98 -14.59 -10.19 -9.46
N VAL A 99 -14.04 -10.86 -10.47
CA VAL A 99 -13.07 -10.25 -11.38
C VAL A 99 -13.42 -10.62 -12.81
N PHE A 100 -13.42 -9.63 -13.68
CA PHE A 100 -13.54 -9.81 -15.13
C PHE A 100 -12.59 -8.85 -15.85
N VAL A 101 -12.28 -9.17 -17.10
CA VAL A 101 -11.30 -8.44 -17.90
C VAL A 101 -11.97 -7.91 -19.16
N LEU A 102 -11.86 -6.61 -19.36
CA LEU A 102 -12.28 -5.92 -20.57
C LEU A 102 -11.06 -5.55 -21.41
N GLU A 103 -11.20 -5.59 -22.72
CA GLU A 103 -10.25 -5.03 -23.68
C GLU A 103 -10.87 -3.82 -24.38
N THR A 104 -10.07 -2.77 -24.57
CA THR A 104 -10.56 -1.49 -25.09
C THR A 104 -10.50 -1.46 -26.60
N LYS A 105 -11.61 -1.08 -27.25
CA LYS A 105 -11.70 -0.90 -28.71
C LYS A 105 -11.50 0.54 -29.17
N ALA A 106 -11.83 1.50 -28.30
CA ALA A 106 -11.81 2.92 -28.62
C ALA A 106 -10.94 3.70 -27.63
N GLN A 107 -10.24 4.70 -28.16
CA GLN A 107 -9.53 5.69 -27.35
C GLN A 107 -10.52 6.69 -26.79
N GLY A 108 -10.34 7.08 -25.52
CA GLY A 108 -11.19 8.10 -24.92
C GLY A 108 -11.08 8.13 -23.41
N ARG A 109 -11.77 9.10 -22.83
CA ARG A 109 -11.92 9.23 -21.38
C ARG A 109 -13.18 8.50 -20.96
N PHE A 110 -13.03 7.52 -20.07
CA PHE A 110 -14.14 6.71 -19.59
C PHE A 110 -14.41 6.92 -18.11
N GLN A 111 -15.68 7.08 -17.73
CA GLN A 111 -16.12 7.09 -16.35
C GLN A 111 -17.03 5.88 -16.14
N GLY A 112 -16.60 4.94 -15.30
CA GLY A 112 -17.40 3.76 -15.01
C GLY A 112 -18.41 4.03 -13.91
N SER A 113 -19.64 3.55 -14.12
CA SER A 113 -20.68 3.60 -13.10
C SER A 113 -20.38 2.63 -11.96
N PRO A 114 -20.96 2.87 -10.77
CA PRO A 114 -21.03 1.86 -9.71
C PRO A 114 -21.64 0.55 -10.20
N ALA A 115 -21.10 -0.57 -9.75
CA ALA A 115 -21.77 -1.86 -9.88
C ALA A 115 -22.93 -1.93 -8.87
N VAL A 116 -23.94 -2.72 -9.22
CA VAL A 116 -25.16 -2.92 -8.44
C VAL A 116 -25.09 -4.30 -7.75
N ILE A 117 -25.38 -4.32 -6.45
CA ILE A 117 -25.42 -5.52 -5.65
C ILE A 117 -26.82 -5.66 -5.09
N LYS A 118 -27.52 -6.74 -5.43
CA LYS A 118 -28.85 -7.06 -4.91
C LYS A 118 -28.77 -8.27 -4.00
N TYR A 119 -29.46 -8.23 -2.88
CA TYR A 119 -29.43 -9.33 -1.91
C TYR A 119 -30.73 -9.41 -1.12
N ARG A 120 -31.00 -10.60 -0.58
CA ARG A 120 -32.13 -10.88 0.28
C ARG A 120 -31.73 -10.81 1.74
N VAL A 121 -32.64 -10.28 2.56
CA VAL A 121 -32.54 -10.27 4.01
C VAL A 121 -33.66 -11.15 4.57
N PRO A 122 -33.39 -12.16 5.41
CA PRO A 122 -34.43 -13.08 5.88
C PRO A 122 -35.62 -12.40 6.55
N THR A 123 -35.37 -11.29 7.26
CA THR A 123 -36.40 -10.53 7.98
C THR A 123 -37.16 -9.53 7.11
N LYS A 124 -36.80 -9.37 5.83
CA LYS A 124 -37.42 -8.40 4.91
C LYS A 124 -37.83 -9.07 3.59
N ALA A 125 -39.09 -8.90 3.19
CA ALA A 125 -39.58 -9.44 1.92
C ALA A 125 -39.02 -8.70 0.68
N VAL A 126 -38.60 -7.44 0.85
CA VAL A 126 -38.09 -6.60 -0.24
C VAL A 126 -36.59 -6.81 -0.42
N LEU A 127 -36.15 -7.08 -1.66
CA LEU A 127 -34.74 -7.15 -2.02
C LEU A 127 -34.04 -5.84 -1.68
N GLN A 128 -32.88 -5.94 -1.04
CA GLN A 128 -32.03 -4.81 -0.74
C GLN A 128 -31.03 -4.60 -1.87
N GLU A 129 -30.62 -3.35 -2.03
CA GLU A 129 -29.70 -2.93 -3.07
C GLU A 129 -28.56 -2.13 -2.44
N ALA A 130 -27.33 -2.39 -2.91
CA ALA A 130 -26.13 -1.66 -2.55
C ALA A 130 -25.35 -1.32 -3.82
N PHE A 131 -24.57 -0.25 -3.76
CA PHE A 131 -23.75 0.21 -4.87
C PHE A 131 -22.28 0.11 -4.51
N SER A 132 -21.44 -0.20 -5.49
CA SER A 132 -20.00 -0.11 -5.31
C SER A 132 -19.53 1.35 -5.27
N THR A 133 -18.29 1.56 -4.87
CA THR A 133 -17.61 2.83 -5.14
C THR A 133 -17.58 3.14 -6.64
N PRO A 134 -17.73 4.40 -7.06
CA PRO A 134 -17.49 4.80 -8.44
C PRO A 134 -15.99 4.73 -8.77
N ILE A 135 -15.66 4.56 -10.04
CA ILE A 135 -14.26 4.57 -10.48
C ILE A 135 -13.89 5.97 -11.00
N LEU A 136 -12.64 6.36 -10.78
CA LEU A 136 -12.11 7.59 -11.34
C LEU A 136 -12.07 7.50 -12.87
N ALA A 137 -12.15 8.65 -13.53
CA ALA A 137 -12.04 8.73 -14.98
C ALA A 137 -10.73 8.10 -15.47
N LEU A 138 -10.83 7.16 -16.40
CA LEU A 138 -9.71 6.46 -17.02
C LEU A 138 -9.45 7.07 -18.39
N ASP A 139 -8.19 7.42 -18.66
CA ASP A 139 -7.75 7.81 -20.00
C ASP A 139 -7.23 6.57 -20.72
N ILE A 140 -8.04 6.05 -21.62
CA ILE A 140 -7.79 4.80 -22.37
C ILE A 140 -6.99 5.12 -23.61
N LEU A 141 -5.94 4.34 -23.85
CA LEU A 141 -5.00 4.43 -24.97
C LEU A 141 -4.32 5.80 -25.12
N ALA A 142 -4.41 6.67 -24.10
CA ALA A 142 -3.66 7.91 -24.08
C ALA A 142 -2.15 7.62 -24.07
N GLU A 143 -1.39 8.41 -24.82
CA GLU A 143 0.06 8.35 -24.82
C GLU A 143 0.55 8.79 -23.43
N ARG A 144 0.88 7.81 -22.58
CA ARG A 144 1.44 8.07 -21.26
C ARG A 144 2.95 8.21 -21.41
N PRO A 145 3.57 9.31 -20.94
CA PRO A 145 5.02 9.42 -20.97
C PRO A 145 5.65 8.25 -20.19
N PRO A 146 6.80 7.72 -20.65
CA PRO A 146 7.42 6.58 -19.99
C PRO A 146 7.70 6.91 -18.53
N VAL A 147 7.16 6.10 -17.61
CA VAL A 147 7.41 6.24 -16.18
C VAL A 147 8.89 5.98 -15.95
N LYS A 148 9.66 7.06 -15.71
CA LYS A 148 11.08 6.99 -15.36
C LYS A 148 11.20 6.20 -14.06
N LYS A 149 11.51 4.90 -14.17
CA LYS A 149 11.79 4.06 -12.99
C LYS A 149 12.99 4.67 -12.28
N PHE A 150 12.82 4.99 -11.01
CA PHE A 150 13.80 5.74 -10.23
C PHE A 150 15.04 4.86 -9.97
N GLU A 151 16.13 5.13 -10.70
CA GLU A 151 17.41 4.41 -10.69
C GLU A 151 18.27 4.73 -9.43
N TRP A 152 17.68 4.72 -8.23
CA TRP A 152 18.41 5.02 -6.97
C TRP A 152 19.57 4.06 -6.68
N VAL A 153 19.52 2.83 -7.21
CA VAL A 153 20.50 1.77 -6.96
C VAL A 153 21.86 2.09 -7.60
N LYS A 154 21.88 2.79 -8.75
CA LYS A 154 23.14 3.16 -9.43
C LYS A 154 23.84 4.33 -8.74
N THR A 155 23.09 5.23 -8.12
CA THR A 155 23.64 6.41 -7.42
C THR A 155 24.31 6.02 -6.10
N ARG A 156 23.74 5.09 -5.31
CA ARG A 156 24.39 4.58 -4.08
C ARG A 156 25.74 3.92 -4.34
N ARG A 157 25.86 3.16 -5.43
CA ARG A 157 27.13 2.51 -5.81
C ARG A 157 28.22 3.52 -6.17
N LYS A 158 27.87 4.65 -6.78
CA LYS A 158 28.81 5.75 -7.08
C LYS A 158 29.23 6.50 -5.83
N ILE A 159 28.30 6.80 -4.92
CA ILE A 159 28.60 7.46 -3.63
C ILE A 159 29.52 6.59 -2.78
N TRP A 160 29.28 5.27 -2.72
CA TRP A 160 30.14 4.35 -1.96
C TRP A 160 31.56 4.24 -2.53
N ARG A 161 31.71 4.20 -3.87
CA ARG A 161 33.04 4.20 -4.52
C ARG A 161 33.79 5.52 -4.31
N ALA A 162 33.10 6.65 -4.34
CA ALA A 162 33.70 7.97 -4.09
C ALA A 162 34.13 8.14 -2.62
N GLY A 163 33.32 7.67 -1.67
CA GLY A 163 33.65 7.69 -0.24
C GLY A 163 34.89 6.86 0.09
N VAL A 164 35.01 5.64 -0.43
CA VAL A 164 36.19 4.79 -0.22
C VAL A 164 37.44 5.39 -0.87
N SER A 165 37.32 6.01 -2.05
CA SER A 165 38.44 6.67 -2.72
C SER A 165 38.96 7.90 -1.96
N CYS A 166 38.11 8.61 -1.21
CA CYS A 166 38.50 9.80 -0.46
C CYS A 166 39.30 9.44 0.80
N PHE A 167 38.94 8.34 1.48
CA PHE A 167 39.70 7.84 2.64
C PHE A 167 41.11 7.35 2.28
N LEU A 168 41.30 6.79 1.08
CA LEU A 168 42.62 6.36 0.59
C LEU A 168 43.53 7.51 0.12
N ARG A 169 43.03 8.75 0.06
CA ARG A 169 43.78 9.97 -0.34
C ARG A 169 43.88 11.00 0.78
N CYS A 170 43.66 10.63 2.04
CA CYS A 170 44.13 11.45 3.16
C CYS A 170 45.55 11.03 3.52
N SER A 171 46.54 11.51 2.76
CA SER A 171 47.93 11.49 3.21
C SER A 171 48.10 12.58 4.26
N VAL A 172 48.38 12.19 5.50
CA VAL A 172 48.75 13.12 6.57
C VAL A 172 50.10 13.74 6.19
N TYR A 173 50.09 15.03 5.88
CA TYR A 173 51.32 15.82 5.73
C TYR A 173 51.75 16.31 7.11
N LEU A 174 52.81 15.73 7.67
CA LEU A 174 53.55 16.34 8.78
C LEU A 174 54.60 17.29 8.17
N PRO A 175 54.63 18.58 8.53
CA PRO A 175 55.59 19.52 7.98
C PRO A 175 57.00 19.17 8.47
N GLY A 176 57.92 18.88 7.53
CA GLY A 176 59.35 18.86 7.80
C GLY A 176 60.12 17.54 7.64
N ARG A 177 59.54 16.46 7.10
CA ARG A 177 60.33 15.28 6.66
C ARG A 177 59.87 14.71 5.32
N GLU A 178 60.81 14.15 4.56
CA GLU A 178 60.57 13.59 3.22
C GLU A 178 59.53 12.46 3.21
N PRO A 179 58.77 12.30 2.10
CA PRO A 179 57.65 11.36 2.03
C PRO A 179 58.12 9.90 2.03
N ILE A 180 57.62 9.11 3.00
CA ILE A 180 57.78 7.65 3.01
C ILE A 180 56.79 7.06 2.00
N LYS A 181 57.30 6.47 0.91
CA LYS A 181 56.50 5.72 -0.06
C LYS A 181 56.14 4.35 0.54
N ILE A 182 54.91 4.21 1.02
CA ILE A 182 54.37 2.90 1.41
C ILE A 182 53.69 2.31 0.17
N TRP A 183 54.32 1.28 -0.41
CA TRP A 183 53.70 0.45 -1.43
C TRP A 183 53.10 -0.76 -0.70
N TRP A 184 51.77 -0.94 -0.73
CA TRP A 184 51.18 -2.20 -0.28
C TRP A 184 50.39 -2.86 -1.40
N GLY A 185 51.04 -3.90 -1.95
CA GLY A 185 50.45 -4.87 -2.83
C GLY A 185 49.44 -5.74 -2.10
N LYS A 186 48.42 -6.14 -2.84
CA LYS A 186 47.30 -6.98 -2.45
C LYS A 186 47.77 -8.29 -1.80
N SER A 187 47.60 -8.44 -0.48
CA SER A 187 47.64 -9.76 0.16
C SER A 187 46.35 -10.02 0.93
N ARG A 188 45.77 -11.17 0.62
CA ARG A 188 44.63 -11.81 1.23
C ARG A 188 45.14 -12.45 2.54
N GLN A 189 44.74 -11.98 3.72
CA GLN A 189 44.68 -12.75 5.00
C GLN A 189 44.55 -11.92 6.31
N GLU A 190 43.96 -10.72 6.39
CA GLU A 190 43.76 -10.07 7.72
C GLU A 190 42.42 -9.31 7.86
N GLU A 191 41.29 -10.02 7.78
CA GLU A 191 39.96 -9.48 8.12
C GLU A 191 39.70 -9.40 9.64
N THR A 192 40.57 -9.94 10.47
CA THR A 192 40.36 -10.08 11.92
C THR A 192 40.93 -8.94 12.78
N LEU A 193 41.88 -8.14 12.26
CA LEU A 193 42.51 -7.06 13.04
C LEU A 193 41.79 -5.70 12.93
N ILE A 194 40.92 -5.53 11.93
CA ILE A 194 40.17 -4.28 11.71
C ILE A 194 39.06 -4.08 12.77
N TYR A 195 38.45 -5.16 13.26
CA TYR A 195 37.39 -5.06 14.28
C TYR A 195 37.92 -4.72 15.68
N LEU A 196 39.19 -5.03 15.99
CA LEU A 196 39.76 -4.76 17.31
C LEU A 196 40.14 -3.29 17.49
N TRP A 197 40.46 -2.56 16.42
CA TRP A 197 40.77 -1.12 16.47
C TRP A 197 39.53 -0.21 16.46
N PHE A 198 38.40 -0.68 15.92
CA PHE A 198 37.16 0.12 15.90
C PHE A 198 36.52 0.27 17.28
N THR A 199 36.84 -0.61 18.23
CA THR A 199 36.24 -0.59 19.57
C THR A 199 36.96 0.34 20.54
N VAL A 200 38.21 0.75 20.25
CA VAL A 200 39.00 1.64 21.13
C VAL A 200 38.78 3.12 20.83
N LEU A 201 38.35 3.49 19.61
CA LEU A 201 38.21 4.89 19.22
C LEU A 201 36.90 5.56 19.70
N VAL A 202 35.90 4.79 20.14
CA VAL A 202 34.59 5.33 20.57
C VAL A 202 34.56 5.70 22.07
N ALA A 203 35.56 5.33 22.86
CA ALA A 203 35.58 5.54 24.31
C ALA A 203 36.53 6.66 24.81
N GLY A 204 37.18 7.41 23.92
CA GLY A 204 38.38 8.19 24.29
C GLY A 204 38.34 9.73 24.16
N CYS A 205 37.23 10.37 23.79
CA CYS A 205 37.19 11.83 23.65
C CYS A 205 35.91 12.48 24.23
N LEU A 206 35.85 12.55 25.55
CA LEU A 206 35.24 13.64 26.33
C LEU A 206 36.29 13.99 27.40
N PRO A 207 36.83 15.22 27.43
CA PRO A 207 36.27 16.31 28.26
C PRO A 207 36.45 17.68 27.55
N GLY A 208 35.93 18.84 27.96
CA GLY A 208 35.36 19.35 29.20
C GLY A 208 35.69 20.85 29.20
N GLU A 209 34.70 21.73 29.13
CA GLU A 209 34.91 23.18 29.15
C GLU A 209 34.24 23.79 30.39
N THR A 210 35.04 24.47 31.20
CA THR A 210 34.62 25.38 32.26
C THR A 210 35.19 26.77 31.98
N LEU A 211 34.27 27.74 31.99
CA LEU A 211 34.36 29.08 32.60
C LEU A 211 35.38 30.11 32.05
N ASP A 212 34.82 31.17 31.43
CA ASP A 212 34.77 32.56 31.95
C ASP A 212 34.99 33.61 30.84
N SER A 213 33.93 34.34 30.47
CA SER A 213 33.71 35.75 30.81
C SER A 213 32.41 36.28 30.23
#